data_AF-A0A1M2UX95-F1
#
_entry.id   AF-A0A1M2UX95-F1
#
_cell.length_a   1.000
_cell.length_b   1.000
_cell.length_c   1.000
_cell.angle_alpha   90.00
_cell.angle_beta   90.00
_cell.angle_gamma   90.00
#
_symmetry.space_group_name_H-M   'P 1'
#
loop_
_entity.id
_entity.type
_entity.pdbx_description
1 polymer ?
#
loop_
_entity_poly.entity_id
_entity_poly.type
_entity_poly.pdbx_seq_one_letter_code
_entity_poly.pdbx_strand_id
1 'polypeptide(L)'
;MIPVKNGGITAPQRDLLETYLEDILNTRHELVQLGKRIDWSACEQHFGQLYAAQAGRPGLPIRLHVGLQLLKHMYALSDRDVLDRWVENPYWQHFCGVNGHSTT
;
A
#
# COMPACT_ATOMS: atom_id res chain seq x y z
N MET A 1 -15.18 -12.26 -46.75
CA MET A 1 -15.60 -12.63 -45.39
C MET A 1 -14.41 -13.28 -44.69
N ILE A 2 -13.76 -12.53 -43.80
CA ILE A 2 -12.61 -12.98 -42.97
C ILE A 2 -12.93 -12.51 -41.54
N PRO A 3 -12.87 -13.38 -40.52
CA PRO A 3 -13.33 -13.01 -39.19
C PRO A 3 -12.31 -12.08 -38.51
N VAL A 4 -12.82 -10.99 -37.95
CA VAL A 4 -12.11 -10.09 -37.03
C VAL A 4 -11.79 -10.85 -35.74
N LYS A 5 -10.51 -10.95 -35.38
CA LYS A 5 -10.12 -11.52 -34.08
C LYS A 5 -10.38 -10.48 -32.99
N ASN A 6 -11.15 -10.92 -32.00
CA ASN A 6 -11.53 -10.21 -30.78
C ASN A 6 -10.34 -9.62 -30.01
N GLY A 7 -10.64 -8.52 -29.33
CA GLY A 7 -9.74 -7.75 -28.48
C GLY A 7 -8.94 -8.61 -27.52
N GLY A 8 -7.61 -8.55 -27.66
CA GLY A 8 -6.70 -8.89 -26.59
C GLY A 8 -6.67 -7.70 -25.63
N ILE A 9 -7.12 -7.92 -24.39
CA ILE A 9 -6.76 -7.04 -23.28
C ILE A 9 -5.23 -7.15 -23.15
N THR A 10 -4.51 -6.18 -23.68
CA THR A 10 -3.07 -6.03 -23.42
C THR A 10 -2.94 -5.74 -21.94
N ALA A 11 -2.40 -6.68 -21.17
CA ALA A 11 -1.95 -6.39 -19.82
C ALA A 11 -1.05 -5.13 -19.87
N PRO A 12 -1.22 -4.16 -18.96
CA PRO A 12 -0.37 -2.98 -18.96
C PRO A 12 1.09 -3.44 -18.90
N GLN A 13 1.84 -3.10 -19.94
CA GLN A 13 3.24 -3.45 -20.07
C GLN A 13 3.98 -2.65 -18.99
N ARG A 14 4.52 -3.33 -17.97
CA ARG A 14 5.33 -2.69 -16.92
C ARG A 14 6.47 -1.92 -17.58
N ASP A 15 6.69 -0.67 -17.16
CA ASP A 15 7.79 0.13 -17.66
C ASP A 15 9.10 -0.58 -17.32
N LEU A 16 9.90 -0.88 -18.34
CA LEU A 16 11.10 -1.72 -18.29
C LEU A 16 12.18 -1.23 -17.30
N LEU A 17 12.06 0.00 -16.83
CA LEU A 17 13.02 0.70 -15.97
C LEU A 17 12.47 1.00 -14.58
N GLU A 18 11.18 0.76 -14.32
CA GLU A 18 10.60 0.95 -13.01
C GLU A 18 10.89 -0.29 -12.14
N THR A 19 11.66 -0.09 -11.08
CA THR A 19 11.76 -1.09 -10.01
C THR A 19 10.53 -0.95 -9.14
N TYR A 20 9.59 -1.88 -9.26
CA TYR A 20 8.38 -1.84 -8.45
C TYR A 20 8.71 -2.30 -7.02
N LEU A 21 8.03 -1.71 -6.04
CA LEU A 21 8.17 -2.12 -4.64
C LEU A 21 7.95 -3.63 -4.48
N GLU A 22 6.98 -4.19 -5.21
CA GLU A 22 6.71 -5.63 -5.24
C GLU A 22 7.84 -6.49 -5.82
N ASP A 23 8.72 -5.93 -6.65
CA ASP A 23 9.84 -6.66 -7.24
C ASP A 23 11.05 -6.77 -6.28
N ILE A 24 11.15 -5.87 -5.29
CA ILE A 24 12.20 -5.90 -4.27
C ILE A 24 11.79 -6.61 -2.97
N LEU A 25 10.51 -6.92 -2.81
CA LEU A 25 10.00 -7.54 -1.59
C LEU A 25 10.12 -9.06 -1.61
N ASN A 26 10.73 -9.60 -0.56
CA ASN A 26 10.58 -11.02 -0.28
C ASN A 26 9.17 -11.30 0.27
N THR A 27 8.37 -12.07 -0.48
CA THR A 27 7.00 -12.43 -0.08
C THR A 27 6.90 -13.25 1.21
N ARG A 28 8.00 -13.87 1.64
CA ARG A 28 8.10 -14.61 2.90
C ARG A 28 8.45 -13.73 4.10
N HIS A 29 8.79 -12.46 3.88
CA HIS A 29 9.10 -11.54 4.96
C HIS A 29 7.90 -11.38 5.92
N GLU A 30 8.17 -11.32 7.21
CA GLU A 30 7.16 -11.38 8.26
C GLU A 30 6.12 -10.26 8.14
N LEU A 31 6.56 -9.02 7.87
CA LEU A 31 5.64 -7.89 7.65
C LEU A 31 4.77 -8.06 6.39
N VAL A 32 5.28 -8.70 5.34
CA VAL A 32 4.47 -8.97 4.13
C VAL A 32 3.39 -10.01 4.46
N GLN A 33 3.75 -11.05 5.20
CA GLN A 33 2.79 -12.06 5.64
C GLN A 33 1.78 -11.49 6.63
N LEU A 34 2.21 -10.67 7.58
CA LEU A 34 1.35 -10.01 8.55
C LEU A 34 0.35 -9.09 7.84
N GLY A 35 0.82 -8.27 6.90
CA GLY A 35 -0.04 -7.39 6.12
C GLY A 35 -1.10 -8.14 5.31
N LYS A 36 -0.84 -9.39 4.88
CA LYS A 36 -1.84 -10.22 4.20
C LYS A 36 -2.92 -10.78 5.13
N ARG A 37 -2.65 -10.86 6.44
CA ARG A 37 -3.57 -11.42 7.44
C ARG A 37 -4.49 -10.37 8.06
N ILE A 38 -4.13 -9.10 7.96
CA ILE A 38 -4.94 -8.00 8.48
C ILE A 38 -6.09 -7.72 7.51
N ASP A 39 -7.31 -7.66 8.03
CA ASP A 39 -8.48 -7.19 7.29
C ASP A 39 -8.46 -5.66 7.18
N TRP A 40 -7.77 -5.15 6.17
CA TRP A 40 -7.69 -3.72 5.91
C TRP A 40 -9.03 -3.10 5.52
N SER A 41 -9.97 -3.88 4.96
CA SER A 41 -11.30 -3.38 4.60
C SER A 41 -12.12 -3.10 5.85
N ALA A 42 -12.06 -3.97 6.85
CA ALA A 42 -12.67 -3.71 8.15
C ALA A 42 -12.07 -2.45 8.81
N CYS A 43 -10.75 -2.24 8.73
CA CYS A 43 -10.13 -0.99 9.21
C CYS A 43 -10.68 0.23 8.46
N GLU A 44 -10.77 0.19 7.13
CA GLU A 44 -11.32 1.27 6.32
C GLU A 44 -12.78 1.56 6.68
N GLN A 45 -13.61 0.53 6.87
CA GLN A 45 -15.01 0.69 7.28
C GLN A 45 -15.16 1.33 8.67
N HIS A 46 -14.29 0.97 9.61
CA HIS A 46 -14.38 1.43 10.99
C HIS A 46 -13.80 2.83 11.16
N PHE A 47 -12.61 3.08 10.60
CA PHE A 47 -11.91 4.36 10.76
C PHE A 47 -12.24 5.35 9.65
N GLY A 48 -12.60 4.91 8.44
CA GLY A 48 -12.94 5.80 7.32
C GLY A 48 -14.14 6.69 7.61
N GLN A 49 -15.08 6.24 8.46
CA GLN A 49 -16.21 7.08 8.93
C GLN A 49 -15.77 8.29 9.76
N LEU A 50 -14.57 8.25 10.35
CA LEU A 50 -14.00 9.35 11.14
C LEU A 50 -13.38 10.43 10.26
N TYR A 51 -13.19 10.17 8.96
CA TYR A 51 -12.60 11.10 8.01
C TYR A 51 -13.69 11.67 7.09
N ALA A 52 -13.63 12.98 6.85
CA ALA A 52 -14.59 13.66 5.98
C ALA A 52 -14.38 13.24 4.52
N ALA A 53 -15.35 12.54 3.94
CA ALA A 53 -15.28 12.07 2.55
C ALA A 53 -15.37 13.19 1.51
N GLN A 54 -15.96 14.35 1.85
CA GLN A 54 -16.35 15.39 0.88
C GLN A 54 -15.91 16.82 1.26
N ALA A 55 -15.06 16.98 2.26
CA ALA A 55 -14.61 18.31 2.69
C ALA A 55 -13.08 18.37 2.85
N GLY A 56 -12.44 19.24 2.07
CA GLY A 56 -11.00 19.54 2.17
C GLY A 56 -10.09 18.59 1.38
N ARG A 57 -8.82 18.49 1.80
CA ARG A 57 -7.83 17.59 1.20
C ARG A 57 -8.25 16.14 1.46
N PRO A 58 -8.24 15.24 0.45
CA PRO A 58 -8.54 13.84 0.66
C PRO A 58 -7.62 13.29 1.77
N GLY A 59 -8.24 12.59 2.73
CA GLY A 59 -7.52 11.96 3.82
C GLY A 59 -6.47 10.98 3.30
N LEU A 60 -5.39 10.79 4.06
CA LEU A 60 -4.45 9.72 3.78
C LEU A 60 -5.19 8.36 3.88
N PRO A 61 -4.78 7.34 3.11
CA PRO A 61 -5.38 6.01 3.20
C PRO A 61 -5.35 5.48 4.65
N ILE A 62 -6.44 4.89 5.13
CA ILE A 62 -6.51 4.38 6.51
C ILE A 62 -5.42 3.35 6.76
N ARG A 63 -5.12 2.51 5.76
CA ARG A 63 -4.03 1.53 5.84
C ARG A 63 -2.66 2.16 6.13
N LEU A 64 -2.38 3.35 5.60
CA LEU A 64 -1.14 4.07 5.91
C LEU A 64 -1.11 4.44 7.39
N HIS A 65 -2.18 5.05 7.89
CA HIS A 65 -2.26 5.49 9.28
C HIS A 65 -2.17 4.30 10.26
N VAL A 66 -3.03 3.30 10.08
CA VAL A 66 -3.07 2.09 10.93
C VAL A 66 -1.76 1.33 10.85
N GLY A 67 -1.17 1.19 9.64
CA GLY A 67 0.12 0.55 9.45
C GLY A 67 1.25 1.23 10.24
N LEU A 68 1.31 2.57 10.20
CA LEU A 68 2.31 3.33 10.96
C LEU A 68 2.12 3.18 12.48
N GLN A 69 0.87 3.22 12.98
CA GLN A 69 0.60 3.00 14.40
C GLN A 69 1.00 1.59 14.86
N LEU A 70 0.69 0.56 14.05
CA LEU A 70 1.13 -0.81 14.36
C LEU A 70 2.65 -0.92 14.42
N LEU A 71 3.37 -0.37 13.43
CA LEU A 71 4.83 -0.37 13.41
C LEU A 71 5.41 0.38 14.62
N LYS A 72 4.84 1.54 14.96
CA LYS A 72 5.21 2.31 16.15
C LYS A 72 5.14 1.47 17.41
N HIS A 73 4.01 0.79 17.63
CA HIS A 73 3.79 -0.03 18.81
C HIS A 73 4.64 -1.30 18.82
N MET A 74 4.75 -2.01 17.69
CA MET A 74 5.52 -3.25 17.56
C MET A 74 7.02 -3.04 17.86
N TYR A 75 7.57 -1.90 17.44
CA TYR A 75 8.99 -1.59 17.60
C TYR A 75 9.30 -0.59 18.73
N ALA A 76 8.28 -0.21 19.52
CA ALA A 76 8.38 0.76 20.62
C ALA A 76 9.08 2.07 20.23
N LEU A 77 8.63 2.67 19.12
CA LEU A 77 9.24 3.85 18.52
C LEU A 77 8.47 5.15 18.80
N SER A 78 9.16 6.29 18.69
CA SER A 78 8.50 7.59 18.61
C SER A 78 7.90 7.82 17.23
N ASP A 79 7.00 8.81 17.10
CA ASP A 79 6.41 9.15 15.79
C ASP A 79 7.48 9.54 14.76
N ARG A 80 8.53 10.24 15.19
CA ARG A 80 9.64 10.64 14.30
C ARG A 80 10.46 9.43 13.86
N ASP A 81 10.84 8.56 14.79
CA ASP A 81 11.65 7.38 14.47
C ASP A 81 10.93 6.41 13.53
N VAL A 82 9.59 6.32 13.65
CA VAL A 82 8.78 5.53 12.72
C VAL A 82 8.88 6.08 11.31
N LEU A 83 8.76 7.40 11.14
CA LEU A 83 8.83 8.04 9.82
C LEU A 83 10.23 7.92 9.22
N ASP A 84 11.27 8.17 10.02
CA ASP A 84 12.66 8.08 9.56
C ASP A 84 12.97 6.65 9.04
N ARG A 85 12.53 5.60 9.77
CA ARG A 85 12.69 4.20 9.31
C ARG A 85 11.78 3.83 8.15
N TRP A 86 10.56 4.38 8.09
CA TRP A 86 9.61 4.07 7.04
C TRP A 86 10.09 4.57 5.67
N VAL A 87 10.75 5.73 5.61
CA VAL A 87 11.30 6.28 4.35
C VAL A 87 12.36 5.36 3.75
N GLU A 88 13.17 4.72 4.59
CA GLU A 88 14.28 3.85 4.16
C GLU A 88 13.87 2.39 3.96
N ASN A 89 12.71 1.96 4.49
CA ASN A 89 12.34 0.54 4.54
C ASN A 89 11.17 0.17 3.60
N PRO A 90 11.45 -0.53 2.47
CA PRO A 90 10.41 -0.91 1.52
C PRO A 90 9.36 -1.87 2.10
N TYR A 91 9.71 -2.71 3.07
CA TYR A 91 8.75 -3.59 3.74
C TYR A 91 7.74 -2.80 4.56
N TRP A 92 8.16 -1.70 5.18
CA TRP A 92 7.28 -0.84 5.99
C TRP A 92 6.35 -0.04 5.08
N GLN A 93 6.86 0.48 3.97
CA GLN A 93 6.06 1.14 2.94
C GLN A 93 4.98 0.22 2.38
N HIS A 94 5.34 -1.00 2.00
CA HIS A 94 4.39 -1.98 1.51
C HIS A 94 3.40 -2.41 2.59
N PHE A 95 3.84 -2.62 3.83
CA PHE A 95 2.95 -2.93 4.95
C PHE A 95 1.85 -1.86 5.10
N CYS A 96 2.24 -0.59 5.05
CA CYS A 96 1.38 0.60 5.05
C CYS A 96 0.56 0.81 3.76
N GLY A 97 0.68 -0.06 2.76
CA GLY A 97 -0.14 0.01 1.54
C GLY A 97 0.37 0.99 0.49
N VAL A 98 1.64 1.41 0.56
CA VAL A 98 2.30 2.06 -0.58
C VAL A 98 2.47 1.01 -1.66
N ASN A 99 1.87 1.25 -2.81
CA ASN A 99 2.10 0.48 -4.02
C ASN A 99 2.63 1.47 -5.07
N GLY A 100 3.51 1.02 -5.98
CA GLY A 100 4.21 1.88 -6.96
C GLY A 100 3.31 2.63 -7.96
N HIS A 101 2.00 2.54 -7.82
CA HIS A 101 1.02 3.16 -8.71
C HIS A 101 0.22 4.23 -7.97
N SER A 102 0.75 5.45 -7.95
CA SER A 102 -0.11 6.64 -7.87
C SER A 102 -0.65 6.90 -9.29
N THR A 103 -1.66 6.15 -9.72
CA THR A 103 -2.49 6.61 -10.84
C THR A 103 -3.34 7.77 -10.32
N THR A 104 -2.90 9.00 -10.64
CA THR A 104 -3.79 10.17 -10.69
C THR A 104 -4.59 10.12 -11.98
#